data_AF-A0A813JBQ8-F1
#
_entry.id   AF-A0A813JBQ8-F1
#
_cell.length_a   1.000
_cell.length_b   1.000
_cell.length_c   1.000
_cell.angle_alpha   90.00
_cell.angle_beta   90.00
_cell.angle_gamma   90.00
#
_symmetry.space_group_name_H-M   'P 1'
#
loop_
_entity.id
_entity.type
_entity.pdbx_description
1 polymer ?
#
loop_
_entity_poly.entity_id
_entity_poly.type
_entity_poly.pdbx_seq_one_letter_code
_entity_poly.pdbx_strand_id
1 'polypeptide(L)'
;EYVSMFDRPTHNGRGHMPLHVTEYYGTVSMGDPPQEFGLVFDTGSGNIVIPSLKCGDEACEDHHRFSSRTSHSAVQLALEDGTPLRPGEERDTTTITYGTGKLTG
;
A
#
# COMPACT_ATOMS: atom_id res chain seq x y z
N GLU A 1 13.20 -14.26 8.61
CA GLU A 1 12.60 -13.84 9.89
C GLU A 1 13.25 -12.53 10.32
N TYR A 2 12.45 -11.48 10.53
CA TYR A 2 12.94 -10.18 11.01
C TYR A 2 12.36 -9.97 12.42
N VAL A 3 13.22 -9.69 13.40
CA VAL A 3 12.79 -9.46 14.80
C VAL A 3 12.78 -7.97 15.06
N SER A 4 11.60 -7.38 15.12
CA SER A 4 11.40 -5.98 15.51
C SER A 4 11.21 -5.87 17.02
N MET A 5 12.02 -5.05 17.69
CA MET A 5 11.87 -4.78 19.12
C MET A 5 10.83 -3.68 19.31
N PHE A 6 9.75 -3.97 20.04
CA PHE A 6 8.74 -2.98 20.42
C PHE A 6 8.74 -2.75 21.93
N ASP A 7 8.70 -1.49 22.34
CA ASP A 7 8.59 -1.10 23.74
C ASP A 7 7.13 -1.24 24.21
N ARG A 8 6.87 -2.22 25.08
CA ARG A 8 5.59 -2.33 25.80
C ARG A 8 5.75 -1.86 27.25
N PRO A 9 4.81 -1.05 27.79
CA PRO A 9 4.85 -0.69 29.20
C PRO A 9 4.57 -1.94 30.04
N THR A 10 5.58 -2.43 30.78
CA THR A 10 5.37 -3.44 31.81
C THR A 10 5.03 -2.75 33.13
N HIS A 11 4.17 -3.37 33.94
CA HIS A 11 3.68 -2.88 35.24
C HIS A 11 4.80 -2.57 36.27
N ASN A 12 6.06 -2.90 35.97
CA ASN A 12 7.22 -2.67 36.85
C ASN A 12 8.44 -2.02 36.17
N GLY A 13 8.26 -1.38 35.01
CA GLY A 13 9.33 -0.65 34.34
C GLY A 13 10.18 -1.52 33.41
N ARG A 14 10.24 -1.06 32.15
CA ARG A 14 11.19 -1.41 31.07
C ARG A 14 11.65 -2.87 31.00
N GLY A 15 10.77 -3.73 30.49
CA GLY A 15 11.18 -4.98 29.85
C GLY A 15 10.94 -4.89 28.34
N HIS A 16 12.00 -4.97 27.54
CA HIS A 16 11.90 -5.20 26.09
C HIS A 16 11.58 -6.68 25.87
N MET A 17 10.36 -7.00 25.44
CA MET A 17 10.06 -8.33 24.92
C MET A 17 10.24 -8.31 23.39
N PRO A 18 11.05 -9.21 22.81
CA PRO A 18 11.16 -9.31 21.37
C PRO A 18 9.80 -9.74 20.79
N LEU A 19 9.24 -8.91 19.91
CA LEU A 19 8.06 -9.25 19.14
C LEU A 19 8.53 -9.88 17.83
N HIS A 20 8.13 -11.12 17.59
CA HIS A 20 8.36 -11.74 16.30
C HIS A 20 7.24 -11.27 15.37
N VAL A 21 7.57 -10.45 14.38
CA VAL A 21 6.62 -10.03 13.35
C VAL A 21 6.84 -10.91 12.13
N THR A 22 5.84 -11.73 11.83
CA THR A 22 5.81 -12.53 10.61
C THR A 22 5.07 -11.73 9.55
N GLU A 23 5.68 -11.56 8.39
CA GLU A 23 5.05 -10.95 7.23
C GLU A 23 4.82 -12.02 6.16
N TYR A 24 3.64 -12.01 5.57
CA TYR A 24 3.35 -12.81 4.39
C TYR A 24 3.56 -11.93 3.17
N TYR A 25 4.35 -12.41 2.22
CA TYR A 25 4.58 -11.71 0.96
C TYR A 25 4.31 -12.64 -0.21
N GLY A 26 3.99 -12.04 -1.35
CA GLY A 26 3.75 -12.78 -2.58
C GLY A 26 3.66 -11.86 -3.77
N THR A 27 3.46 -12.49 -4.92
CA THR A 27 3.40 -11.81 -6.21
C THR A 27 1.95 -11.78 -6.69
N VAL A 28 1.49 -10.62 -7.16
CA VAL A 28 0.22 -10.47 -7.85
C VAL A 28 0.44 -9.74 -9.18
N SER A 29 -0.46 -9.94 -10.13
CA SER A 29 -0.47 -9.17 -11.37
C SER A 29 -1.75 -8.36 -11.50
N MET A 30 -1.65 -7.13 -12.00
CA MET A 30 -2.78 -6.23 -12.19
C MET A 30 -2.80 -5.59 -13.57
N GLY A 31 -4.00 -5.25 -14.04
CA GLY A 31 -4.21 -4.67 -15.35
C GLY A 31 -4.23 -5.69 -16.48
N ASP A 32 -4.45 -5.18 -17.69
CA ASP A 32 -4.44 -5.97 -18.93
C ASP A 32 -3.71 -5.17 -20.03
N PRO A 33 -2.53 -5.58 -20.51
CA PRO A 33 -1.78 -6.77 -20.10
C PRO A 33 -1.33 -6.72 -18.62
N PRO A 34 -1.09 -7.89 -17.99
CA PRO A 34 -0.72 -7.97 -16.58
C PRO A 34 0.63 -7.27 -16.28
N GLN A 35 0.66 -6.47 -15.21
CA GLN A 35 1.85 -5.86 -14.61
C GLN A 35 2.08 -6.49 -13.24
N GLU A 36 3.30 -6.96 -12.95
CA GLU A 36 3.62 -7.78 -11.78
C GLU A 36 4.16 -6.96 -10.59
N PHE A 37 3.65 -7.24 -9.39
CA PHE A 37 4.02 -6.55 -8.15
C PHE A 37 4.27 -7.56 -7.02
N GLY A 38 5.34 -7.33 -6.25
CA GLY A 38 5.51 -7.93 -4.94
C GLY A 38 4.71 -7.16 -3.90
N LEU A 39 3.92 -7.86 -3.09
CA LEU A 39 3.11 -7.28 -2.02
C LEU A 39 3.42 -7.91 -0.67
N VAL A 40 3.24 -7.12 0.39
CA VAL A 40 3.09 -7.60 1.77
C VAL A 40 1.59 -7.69 2.06
N PHE A 41 1.12 -8.86 2.50
CA PHE A 41 -0.28 -9.08 2.84
C PHE A 41 -0.55 -8.67 4.29
N ASP A 42 -1.24 -7.55 4.46
CA ASP A 42 -1.67 -7.05 5.77
C ASP A 42 -3.12 -7.46 6.07
N THR A 43 -3.30 -8.44 6.96
CA THR A 43 -4.64 -8.90 7.38
C THR A 43 -5.45 -7.85 8.15
N GLY A 44 -4.82 -6.75 8.57
CA GLY A 44 -5.47 -5.64 9.26
C GLY A 44 -6.11 -4.61 8.32
N SER A 45 -5.96 -4.75 7.00
CA SER A 45 -6.51 -3.81 6.01
C SER A 45 -7.18 -4.52 4.84
N GLY A 46 -8.07 -3.81 4.12
CA GLY A 46 -8.77 -4.33 2.94
C GLY A 46 -8.34 -3.68 1.63
N ASN A 47 -7.35 -2.78 1.67
CA ASN A 47 -6.91 -2.01 0.52
C ASN A 47 -5.67 -2.65 -0.12
N ILE A 48 -5.49 -2.41 -1.41
CA ILE A 48 -4.20 -2.66 -2.08
C ILE A 48 -3.57 -1.31 -2.42
N VAL A 49 -2.33 -1.12 -2.00
CA VAL A 49 -1.55 0.07 -2.29
C VAL A 49 -0.35 -0.34 -3.11
N ILE A 50 -0.24 0.19 -4.33
CA ILE A 50 0.92 0.01 -5.21
C ILE A 50 1.41 1.37 -5.72
N PRO A 51 2.72 1.53 -5.94
CA PRO A 51 3.26 2.76 -6.53
C PRO A 51 2.69 3.02 -7.91
N SER A 52 2.25 4.26 -8.18
CA SER A 52 1.91 4.71 -9.53
C SER A 52 3.16 5.11 -10.30
N LEU A 53 3.17 4.96 -11.62
CA LEU A 53 4.25 5.49 -12.48
C LEU A 53 4.36 7.03 -12.37
N LYS A 54 3.33 7.70 -11.87
CA LYS A 54 3.34 9.15 -11.60
C LYS A 54 4.01 9.51 -10.26
N CYS A 55 4.30 8.54 -9.41
CA CYS A 55 5.01 8.77 -8.15
C CYS A 55 6.50 9.02 -8.45
N GLY A 56 6.97 10.20 -8.04
CA GLY A 56 8.37 10.64 -8.19
C GLY A 56 9.14 10.71 -6.87
N ASP A 57 8.55 10.27 -5.77
CA ASP A 57 9.28 10.15 -4.50
C ASP A 57 10.27 8.99 -4.58
N GLU A 58 11.44 9.14 -3.95
CA GLU A 58 12.51 8.12 -3.92
C GLU A 58 11.98 6.76 -3.45
N ALA A 59 11.05 6.75 -2.48
CA ALA A 59 10.39 5.54 -1.99
C ALA A 59 9.66 4.74 -3.08
N CYS A 60 9.22 5.37 -4.17
CA CYS A 60 8.56 4.70 -5.28
C CYS A 60 9.54 4.23 -6.37
N GLU A 61 10.75 4.76 -6.43
CA GLU A 61 11.69 4.51 -7.53
C GLU A 61 12.29 3.11 -7.47
N ASP A 62 12.50 2.58 -6.26
CA ASP A 62 13.02 1.24 -6.00
C ASP A 62 11.96 0.12 -6.15
N HIS A 63 10.72 0.47 -6.50
CA HIS A 63 9.61 -0.46 -6.62
C HIS A 63 9.01 -0.49 -8.03
N HIS A 64 8.45 -1.64 -8.42
CA HIS A 64 7.64 -1.72 -9.63
C HIS A 64 6.43 -0.78 -9.51
N ARG A 65 6.23 0.02 -10.55
CA ARG A 65 5.21 1.07 -10.60
C ARG A 65 4.14 0.75 -11.62
N PHE A 66 2.88 0.89 -11.23
CA PHE A 66 1.73 0.67 -12.09
C PHE A 66 1.60 1.79 -13.12
N SER A 67 1.61 1.39 -14.39
CA SER A 67 1.35 2.24 -15.54
C SER A 67 -0.08 2.05 -16.00
N SER A 68 -0.96 3.00 -15.64
CA SER A 68 -2.34 3.02 -16.13
C SER A 68 -2.42 3.24 -17.65
N ARG A 69 -1.41 3.89 -18.26
CA ARG A 69 -1.37 4.14 -19.71
C ARG A 69 -1.17 2.87 -20.53
N THR A 70 -0.57 1.84 -19.95
CA THR A 70 -0.26 0.57 -20.63
C THR A 70 -1.21 -0.55 -20.23
N SER A 71 -2.27 -0.25 -19.46
CA SER A 71 -3.33 -1.20 -19.13
C SER A 71 -4.63 -0.77 -19.80
N HIS A 72 -5.19 -1.65 -20.64
CA HIS A 72 -6.48 -1.52 -21.32
C HIS A 72 -7.68 -1.59 -20.37
N SER A 73 -7.50 -2.17 -19.19
CA SER A 73 -8.55 -2.31 -18.17
C SER A 73 -8.49 -1.25 -17.06
N ALA A 74 -7.51 -0.33 -17.08
CA ALA A 74 -7.38 0.68 -16.05
C ALA A 74 -8.43 1.79 -16.20
N VAL A 75 -9.18 2.04 -15.13
CA VAL A 75 -10.14 3.15 -15.02
C VAL A 75 -9.75 4.02 -13.84
N GLN A 76 -9.65 5.32 -14.07
CA GLN A 76 -9.43 6.30 -13.00
C GLN A 76 -10.78 6.73 -12.43
N LEU A 77 -10.96 6.59 -11.11
CA LEU A 77 -12.19 6.97 -10.40
C LEU A 77 -11.99 8.33 -9.69
N ALA A 78 -13.04 9.13 -9.58
CA ALA A 78 -13.07 10.38 -8.82
C ALA A 78 -13.47 10.13 -7.35
N LEU A 79 -14.46 9.25 -7.13
CA LEU A 79 -15.09 8.99 -5.85
C LEU A 79 -15.11 7.49 -5.54
N GLU A 80 -15.30 7.14 -4.27
CA GLU A 80 -15.39 5.74 -3.81
C GLU A 80 -16.62 4.98 -4.35
N ASP A 81 -17.62 5.70 -4.88
CA ASP A 81 -18.84 5.12 -5.46
C ASP A 81 -18.66 4.53 -6.87
N GLY A 82 -17.45 4.61 -7.43
CA GLY A 82 -17.15 4.11 -8.78
C GLY A 82 -17.35 5.16 -9.88
N THR A 83 -17.60 6.42 -9.55
CA THR A 83 -17.67 7.51 -10.54
C THR A 83 -16.33 7.67 -11.26
N PRO A 84 -16.26 7.57 -12.60
CA PRO A 84 -15.02 7.79 -13.36
C PRO A 84 -14.58 9.26 -13.31
N LEU A 85 -13.27 9.51 -13.17
CA LEU A 85 -12.71 10.86 -13.17
C LEU A 85 -12.87 11.52 -14.54
N ARG A 86 -13.55 12.67 -14.58
CA ARG A 86 -13.63 13.54 -15.76
C ARG A 86 -12.60 14.68 -15.71
N PRO A 87 -12.25 15.28 -16.87
CA PRO A 87 -11.37 16.45 -16.89
C PRO A 87 -11.95 17.61 -16.07
N GLY A 88 -11.16 18.14 -15.13
CA GLY A 88 -11.54 19.26 -14.26
C GLY A 88 -12.31 18.87 -12.99
N GLU A 89 -12.52 17.57 -12.75
CA GLU A 89 -13.14 17.05 -11.53
C GLU A 89 -12.08 16.76 -10.45
N GLU A 90 -12.45 16.98 -9.19
CA GLU A 90 -11.60 16.64 -8.04
C GLU A 90 -11.69 15.15 -7.70
N ARG A 91 -10.71 14.67 -6.93
CA ARG A 91 -10.68 13.30 -6.42
C ARG A 91 -10.87 13.33 -4.92
N ASP A 92 -11.56 12.33 -4.40
CA ASP A 92 -11.51 12.05 -2.97
C ASP A 92 -10.10 11.62 -2.57
N THR A 93 -9.72 12.01 -1.36
CA THR A 93 -8.47 11.59 -0.72
C THR A 93 -8.81 10.65 0.42
N THR A 94 -8.17 9.48 0.46
CA THR A 94 -8.38 8.51 1.52
C THR A 94 -7.09 8.26 2.31
N THR A 95 -7.26 7.82 3.54
CA THR A 95 -6.18 7.44 4.44
C THR A 95 -6.22 5.93 4.63
N ILE A 96 -5.13 5.25 4.32
CA ILE A 96 -4.97 3.82 4.55
C ILE A 96 -3.96 3.62 5.67
N THR A 97 -4.32 2.84 6.68
CA THR A 97 -3.41 2.43 7.75
C THR A 97 -2.97 0.99 7.46
N TYR A 98 -1.68 0.71 7.59
CA TYR A 98 -1.10 -0.61 7.38
C TYR A 98 -0.03 -0.88 8.44
N GLY A 99 -0.10 -2.02 9.12
CA GLY A 99 0.77 -2.29 10.27
C GLY A 99 0.81 -1.14 11.29
N THR A 100 1.95 -0.45 11.39
CA THR A 100 2.13 0.76 12.22
C THR A 100 2.23 2.06 11.42
N GLY A 101 2.10 1.98 10.10
CA GLY A 101 2.21 3.09 9.15
C GLY A 101 0.87 3.58 8.64
N LYS A 102 0.91 4.70 7.92
CA LYS A 102 -0.24 5.29 7.25
C LYS A 102 0.19 5.88 5.90
N LEU A 103 -0.66 5.74 4.90
CA LEU A 103 -0.56 6.38 3.59
C LEU A 103 -1.80 7.23 3.34
N THR A 104 -1.63 8.35 2.64
CA THR A 104 -2.73 9.22 2.21
C THR A 104 -2.57 9.47 0.72
N GLY A 105 -3.66 9.42 -0.05
CA GLY A 105 -3.65 9.66 -1.48
C GLY A 105 -5.04 9.76 -2.07
#